data_AF-A0A3D9C7G8-F1
#
_entry.id   AF-A0A3D9C7G8-F1
#
_cell.length_a   1.000
_cell.length_b   1.000
_cell.length_c   1.000
_cell.angle_alpha   90.00
_cell.angle_beta   90.00
_cell.angle_gamma   90.00
#
_symmetry.space_group_name_H-M   'P 1'
#
loop_
_entity.id
_entity.type
_entity.pdbx_description
1 polymer ?
#
loop_
_entity_poly.entity_id
_entity_poly.type
_entity_poly.pdbx_seq_one_letter_code
_entity_poly.pdbx_strand_id
1 'polypeptide(L)'
;MTNNPYQTFKRDELAKSKILAGKLTVPEHDFIKIQNWFDLLLLKHRELSSNREEQLEAEKDLELKFYELISSEIERKSYKYILPKLLYYNNEFHGAFLRSLYVARIGALLVDNLIPRLVNDRIIVYSAEDFLHVTDYLRDHYFVSPNSNLLEDTLKIESVRSILKHAPTEVKSETLKNILHIIYQKTFHHDIVCFKKILKLISPADRELIDYLKEFRVENGQGCYSIIHEILNLNLLQDDWEDFELKFQLINFLDSGRGSKPSSSWSKKFQDLSVIIDKRKFLEITDSILKNENCKTYEFDYGAVWSDDVVKRFLKSAGWINQSI
;
A
#
# COMPACT_ATOMS: atom_id res chain seq x y z
N MET A 1 18.64 -17.85 25.28
CA MET A 1 19.11 -17.55 23.92
C MET A 1 18.28 -16.38 23.42
N THR A 2 18.85 -15.18 23.39
CA THR A 2 18.16 -13.99 22.89
C THR A 2 18.09 -14.08 21.37
N ASN A 3 16.87 -14.19 20.80
CA ASN A 3 16.65 -14.15 19.35
C ASN A 3 17.22 -12.84 18.80
N ASN A 4 18.26 -12.90 17.98
CA ASN A 4 18.79 -11.74 17.26
C ASN A 4 17.81 -11.38 16.13
N PRO A 5 17.09 -10.24 16.18
CA PRO A 5 16.07 -9.90 15.19
C PRO A 5 16.60 -9.90 13.75
N TYR A 6 17.85 -9.48 13.55
CA TYR A 6 18.50 -9.51 12.23
C TYR A 6 18.72 -10.92 11.69
N GLN A 7 19.01 -11.90 12.55
CA GLN A 7 19.20 -13.29 12.12
C GLN A 7 17.86 -13.96 11.80
N THR A 8 16.83 -13.71 12.62
CA THR A 8 15.46 -14.15 12.34
C THR A 8 14.98 -13.57 11.01
N PHE A 9 15.09 -12.25 10.85
CA PHE A 9 14.75 -11.55 9.62
C PHE A 9 15.46 -12.15 8.41
N LYS A 10 16.79 -12.25 8.45
CA LYS A 10 17.59 -12.78 7.34
C LYS A 10 17.16 -14.17 6.93
N ARG A 11 16.89 -15.07 7.89
CA ARG A 11 16.46 -16.44 7.62
C ARG A 11 15.08 -16.47 6.97
N ASP A 12 14.12 -15.76 7.55
CA ASP A 12 12.72 -15.78 7.11
C ASP A 12 12.58 -15.11 5.73
N GLU A 13 13.28 -13.98 5.52
CA GLU A 13 13.37 -13.26 4.25
C GLU A 13 14.03 -14.13 3.16
N LEU A 14 15.13 -14.81 3.46
CA LEU A 14 15.81 -15.69 2.50
C LEU A 14 14.89 -16.83 2.03
N ALA A 15 14.07 -17.39 2.92
CA ALA A 15 13.12 -18.44 2.57
C ALA A 15 12.06 -17.93 1.57
N LYS A 16 11.47 -16.75 1.84
CA LYS A 16 10.52 -16.09 0.92
C LYS A 16 11.20 -15.74 -0.42
N SER A 17 12.41 -15.22 -0.35
CA SER A 17 13.18 -14.80 -1.53
C SER A 17 13.53 -15.95 -2.46
N LYS A 18 13.86 -17.13 -1.95
CA LYS A 18 14.09 -18.33 -2.78
C LYS A 18 12.84 -18.74 -3.56
N ILE A 19 11.67 -18.65 -2.94
CA ILE A 19 10.39 -18.95 -3.59
C ILE A 19 10.14 -17.94 -4.71
N LEU A 20 10.27 -16.64 -4.43
CA LEU A 20 10.08 -15.59 -5.42
C LEU A 20 11.06 -15.73 -6.60
N ALA A 21 12.36 -15.93 -6.32
CA ALA A 21 13.38 -16.09 -7.34
C ALA A 21 13.08 -17.28 -8.27
N GLY A 22 12.63 -18.41 -7.71
CA GLY A 22 12.20 -19.58 -8.49
C GLY A 22 11.00 -19.27 -9.38
N LYS A 23 9.99 -18.57 -8.86
CA LYS A 23 8.80 -18.15 -9.63
C LYS A 23 9.13 -17.16 -10.74
N LEU A 24 10.04 -16.23 -10.48
CA LEU A 24 10.50 -15.23 -11.47
C LEU A 24 11.58 -15.77 -12.43
N THR A 25 11.98 -17.05 -12.28
CA THR A 25 13.01 -17.71 -13.08
C THR A 25 14.35 -16.96 -13.07
N VAL A 26 14.75 -16.49 -11.88
CA VAL A 26 16.04 -15.83 -11.67
C VAL A 26 17.14 -16.91 -11.71
N PRO A 27 18.20 -16.75 -12.52
CA PRO A 27 19.34 -17.67 -12.50
C PRO A 27 19.99 -17.73 -11.12
N GLU A 28 20.42 -18.92 -10.69
CA GLU A 28 21.04 -19.11 -9.37
C GLU A 28 22.26 -18.20 -9.15
N HIS A 29 23.07 -17.99 -10.19
CA HIS A 29 24.23 -17.09 -10.10
C HIS A 29 23.84 -15.63 -9.85
N ASP A 30 22.76 -15.16 -10.47
CA ASP A 30 22.21 -13.80 -10.24
C ASP A 30 21.59 -13.70 -8.85
N PHE A 31 20.84 -14.72 -8.43
CA PHE A 31 20.25 -14.80 -7.10
C PHE A 31 21.31 -14.66 -6.00
N ILE A 32 22.43 -15.38 -6.10
CA ILE A 32 23.54 -15.32 -5.13
C ILE A 32 24.14 -13.90 -5.08
N LYS A 33 24.41 -13.28 -6.23
CA LYS A 33 25.00 -11.93 -6.29
C LYS A 33 24.06 -10.88 -5.70
N ILE A 34 22.77 -10.94 -6.03
CA ILE A 34 21.74 -10.05 -5.48
C ILE A 34 21.65 -10.27 -3.96
N GLN A 35 21.61 -11.52 -3.49
CA GLN A 35 21.55 -11.83 -2.06
C GLN A 35 22.78 -11.30 -1.31
N ASN A 36 23.97 -11.40 -1.89
CA ASN A 36 25.20 -10.86 -1.28
C ASN A 36 25.11 -9.34 -1.08
N TRP A 37 24.54 -8.61 -2.02
CA TRP A 37 24.33 -7.16 -1.86
C TRP A 37 23.31 -6.85 -0.76
N PHE A 38 22.20 -7.59 -0.69
CA PHE A 38 21.22 -7.43 0.39
C PHE A 38 21.75 -7.83 1.78
N ASP A 39 22.63 -8.84 1.83
CA ASP A 39 23.35 -9.22 3.05
C ASP A 39 24.29 -8.10 3.52
N LEU A 40 24.99 -7.44 2.58
CA LEU A 40 25.82 -6.27 2.87
C LEU A 40 24.98 -5.08 3.33
N LEU A 41 23.84 -4.81 2.68
CA LEU A 41 22.90 -3.77 3.08
C LEU A 41 22.42 -3.99 4.52
N LEU A 42 22.00 -5.22 4.85
CA LEU A 42 21.54 -5.59 6.19
C LEU A 42 22.65 -5.45 7.23
N LEU A 43 23.88 -5.85 6.88
CA LEU A 43 25.07 -5.71 7.72
C LEU A 43 25.34 -4.24 8.05
N LYS A 44 25.36 -3.37 7.04
CA LYS A 44 25.56 -1.92 7.23
C LYS A 44 24.42 -1.32 8.05
N HIS A 45 23.17 -1.72 7.82
CA HIS A 45 22.04 -1.29 8.64
C HIS A 45 22.18 -1.68 10.11
N ARG A 46 22.78 -2.84 10.40
CA ARG A 46 23.04 -3.30 11.77
C ARG A 46 24.17 -2.53 12.46
N GLU A 47 25.25 -2.25 11.74
CA GLU A 47 26.52 -1.79 12.34
C GLU A 47 26.69 -0.27 12.34
N LEU A 48 26.01 0.46 11.46
CA LEU A 48 26.16 1.90 11.38
C LEU A 48 25.71 2.61 12.65
N SER A 49 26.61 3.46 13.14
CA SER A 49 26.40 4.37 14.26
C SER A 49 25.51 5.56 13.85
N SER A 50 25.27 6.48 14.78
CA SER A 50 24.60 7.76 14.47
C SER A 50 25.53 8.79 13.79
N ASN A 51 26.80 8.46 13.53
CA ASN A 51 27.74 9.34 12.85
C ASN A 51 27.32 9.55 11.39
N ARG A 52 27.13 10.82 11.01
CA ARG A 52 26.68 11.21 9.67
C ARG A 52 27.71 10.90 8.58
N GLU A 53 28.99 11.08 8.84
CA GLU A 53 30.06 10.88 7.84
C GLU A 53 30.21 9.39 7.51
N GLU A 54 30.23 8.53 8.54
CA GLU A 54 30.24 7.07 8.39
C GLU A 54 29.01 6.58 7.59
N GLN A 55 27.83 7.13 7.89
CA GLN A 55 26.61 6.80 7.18
C GLN A 55 26.64 7.24 5.71
N LEU A 56 27.20 8.42 5.40
CA LEU A 56 27.36 8.93 4.03
C LEU A 56 28.36 8.11 3.22
N GLU A 57 29.46 7.67 3.85
CA GLU A 57 30.43 6.79 3.20
C GLU A 57 29.82 5.42 2.87
N ALA A 58 29.07 4.84 3.82
CA ALA A 58 28.38 3.59 3.61
C ALA A 58 27.27 3.69 2.54
N GLU A 59 26.52 4.79 2.50
CA GLU A 59 25.55 5.07 1.43
C GLU A 59 26.21 5.04 0.05
N LYS A 60 27.33 5.75 -0.12
CA LYS A 60 28.07 5.80 -1.39
C LYS A 60 28.66 4.44 -1.79
N ASP A 61 29.24 3.71 -0.84
CA ASP A 61 29.80 2.36 -1.09
C ASP A 61 28.71 1.37 -1.52
N LEU A 62 27.56 1.38 -0.82
CA LEU A 62 26.41 0.53 -1.16
C LEU A 62 25.82 0.89 -2.53
N GLU A 63 25.70 2.18 -2.83
CA GLU A 63 25.21 2.67 -4.13
C GLU A 63 26.13 2.23 -5.27
N LEU A 64 27.45 2.44 -5.12
CA LEU A 64 28.43 2.05 -6.13
C LEU A 64 28.35 0.55 -6.43
N LYS A 65 28.36 -0.28 -5.39
CA LYS A 65 28.24 -1.74 -5.52
C LYS A 65 26.91 -2.18 -6.13
N PHE A 66 25.84 -1.47 -5.82
CA PHE A 66 24.54 -1.74 -6.44
C PHE A 66 24.60 -1.48 -7.95
N TYR A 67 25.24 -0.39 -8.37
CA TYR A 67 25.38 -0.06 -9.80
C TYR A 67 26.30 -1.02 -10.54
N GLU A 68 27.40 -1.44 -9.93
CA GLU A 68 28.25 -2.50 -10.49
C GLU A 68 27.45 -3.78 -10.71
N LEU A 69 26.71 -4.22 -9.67
CA LEU A 69 25.83 -5.37 -9.71
C LEU A 69 24.87 -5.32 -10.91
N ILE A 70 24.04 -4.27 -10.99
CA ILE A 70 23.03 -4.19 -12.05
C ILE A 70 23.65 -3.93 -13.43
N SER A 71 24.76 -3.21 -13.55
CA SER A 71 25.31 -2.81 -14.85
C SER A 71 26.07 -3.92 -15.57
N SER A 72 26.69 -4.85 -14.82
CA SER A 72 27.63 -5.80 -15.40
C SER A 72 27.61 -7.21 -14.81
N GLU A 73 27.05 -7.39 -13.61
CA GLU A 73 27.21 -8.68 -12.92
C GLU A 73 25.99 -9.61 -13.04
N ILE A 74 24.81 -9.08 -13.35
CA ILE A 74 23.58 -9.87 -13.47
C ILE A 74 22.84 -9.63 -14.78
N GLU A 75 21.99 -10.58 -15.15
CA GLU A 75 21.13 -10.42 -16.31
C GLU A 75 20.00 -9.40 -16.05
N ARG A 76 19.65 -8.60 -17.06
CA ARG A 76 18.55 -7.62 -16.97
C ARG A 76 17.21 -8.24 -16.57
N LYS A 77 16.95 -9.49 -16.97
CA LYS A 77 15.73 -10.22 -16.63
C LYS A 77 15.58 -10.45 -15.11
N SER A 78 16.68 -10.37 -14.36
CA SER A 78 16.72 -10.56 -12.91
C SER A 78 16.37 -9.28 -12.14
N TYR A 79 16.27 -8.13 -12.80
CA TYR A 79 15.93 -6.86 -12.14
C TYR A 79 14.52 -6.88 -11.52
N LYS A 80 13.59 -7.64 -12.11
CA LYS A 80 12.22 -7.80 -11.57
C LYS A 80 12.18 -8.45 -10.18
N TYR A 81 13.26 -9.10 -9.77
CA TYR A 81 13.43 -9.67 -8.42
C TYR A 81 14.04 -8.67 -7.42
N ILE A 82 14.81 -7.69 -7.88
CA ILE A 82 15.47 -6.71 -7.01
C ILE A 82 14.46 -5.75 -6.39
N LEU A 83 13.57 -5.21 -7.21
CA LEU A 83 12.61 -4.19 -6.77
C LEU A 83 11.71 -4.64 -5.60
N PRO A 84 11.03 -5.81 -5.64
CA PRO A 84 10.24 -6.28 -4.49
C PRO A 84 11.09 -6.46 -3.23
N LYS A 85 12.35 -6.93 -3.35
CA LYS A 85 13.25 -7.01 -2.19
C LYS A 85 13.58 -5.62 -1.61
N LEU A 86 13.83 -4.62 -2.45
CA LEU A 86 14.06 -3.25 -1.97
C LEU A 86 12.84 -2.71 -1.20
N LEU A 87 11.63 -2.95 -1.71
CA LEU A 87 10.39 -2.55 -1.01
C LEU A 87 10.25 -3.25 0.34
N TYR A 88 10.52 -4.55 0.39
CA TYR A 88 10.45 -5.34 1.62
C TYR A 88 11.47 -4.85 2.66
N TYR A 89 12.74 -4.68 2.26
CA TYR A 89 13.79 -4.17 3.15
C TYR A 89 13.50 -2.74 3.61
N ASN A 90 13.01 -1.88 2.72
CA ASN A 90 12.65 -0.51 3.09
C ASN A 90 11.55 -0.47 4.14
N ASN A 91 10.53 -1.32 4.00
CA ASN A 91 9.48 -1.46 5.00
C ASN A 91 10.02 -1.85 6.37
N GLU A 92 10.93 -2.82 6.40
CA GLU A 92 11.49 -3.38 7.63
C GLU A 92 12.49 -2.44 8.31
N PHE A 93 13.22 -1.63 7.52
CA PHE A 93 14.11 -0.58 8.04
C PHE A 93 13.35 0.62 8.62
N HIS A 94 12.14 0.87 8.14
CA HIS A 94 11.21 1.85 8.71
C HIS A 94 10.31 1.24 9.80
N GLY A 95 10.48 -0.04 10.11
CA GLY A 95 9.83 -0.72 11.22
C GLY A 95 10.72 -0.73 12.47
N ALA A 96 10.10 -0.93 13.64
CA ALA A 96 10.81 -1.03 14.90
C ALA A 96 11.38 -2.44 15.18
N PHE A 97 11.12 -3.42 14.31
CA PHE A 97 11.47 -4.83 14.52
C PHE A 97 12.99 -5.07 14.57
N LEU A 98 13.74 -4.48 13.63
CA LEU A 98 15.19 -4.71 13.53
C LEU A 98 15.99 -3.86 14.51
N ARG A 99 15.68 -2.56 14.57
CA ARG A 99 16.30 -1.59 15.48
C ARG A 99 15.38 -0.40 15.72
N SER A 100 15.46 0.17 16.91
CA SER A 100 14.64 1.34 17.30
C SER A 100 15.13 2.66 16.69
N LEU A 101 16.44 2.81 16.47
CA LEU A 101 17.02 4.03 15.90
C LEU A 101 17.15 3.92 14.39
N TYR A 102 16.42 4.75 13.64
CA TYR A 102 16.47 4.78 12.19
C TYR A 102 17.86 5.16 11.63
N VAL A 103 18.33 4.47 10.57
CA VAL A 103 19.56 4.80 9.83
C VAL A 103 19.21 5.68 8.63
N ALA A 104 19.22 6.99 8.84
CA ALA A 104 18.70 7.95 7.87
C ALA A 104 19.30 7.81 6.46
N ARG A 105 20.62 7.59 6.34
CA ARG A 105 21.26 7.51 5.02
C ARG A 105 21.03 6.20 4.28
N ILE A 106 20.81 5.09 5.00
CA ILE A 106 20.39 3.84 4.34
C ILE A 106 18.97 3.98 3.83
N GLY A 107 18.07 4.57 4.62
CA GLY A 107 16.71 4.82 4.14
C GLY A 107 16.67 5.79 2.97
N ALA A 108 17.50 6.85 2.97
CA ALA A 108 17.65 7.76 1.83
C ALA A 108 18.16 7.03 0.57
N LEU A 109 19.16 6.14 0.70
CA LEU A 109 19.61 5.30 -0.41
C LEU A 109 18.45 4.51 -1.03
N LEU A 110 17.57 3.92 -0.22
CA LEU A 110 16.44 3.15 -0.73
C LEU A 110 15.35 4.06 -1.32
N VAL A 111 14.83 5.01 -0.54
CA VAL A 111 13.64 5.80 -0.84
C VAL A 111 13.90 6.90 -1.86
N ASP A 112 15.04 7.57 -1.79
CA ASP A 112 15.33 8.74 -2.64
C ASP A 112 16.06 8.36 -3.92
N ASN A 113 16.58 7.12 -4.00
CA ASN A 113 17.47 6.71 -5.08
C ASN A 113 17.08 5.36 -5.72
N LEU A 114 17.35 4.24 -5.05
CA LEU A 114 17.27 2.91 -5.68
C LEU A 114 15.83 2.52 -6.06
N ILE A 115 14.86 2.72 -5.16
CA ILE A 115 13.45 2.37 -5.40
C ILE A 115 12.87 3.25 -6.52
N PRO A 116 12.91 4.60 -6.47
CA PRO A 116 12.39 5.44 -7.54
C PRO A 116 12.99 5.12 -8.91
N ARG A 117 14.29 4.82 -8.96
CA ARG A 117 14.98 4.45 -10.20
C ARG A 117 14.37 3.20 -10.83
N LEU A 118 14.23 2.11 -10.07
CA LEU A 118 13.72 0.84 -10.61
C LEU A 118 12.20 0.84 -10.80
N VAL A 119 11.44 1.48 -9.91
CA VAL A 119 9.97 1.59 -10.05
C VAL A 119 9.61 2.29 -11.37
N ASN A 120 10.34 3.35 -11.72
CA ASN A 120 10.12 4.12 -12.94
C ASN A 120 10.79 3.49 -14.19
N ASP A 121 11.64 2.48 -14.03
CA ASP A 121 12.34 1.84 -15.15
C ASP A 121 11.39 0.91 -15.92
N ARG A 122 10.90 1.39 -17.06
CA ARG A 122 10.00 0.65 -17.96
C ARG A 122 10.67 -0.53 -18.66
N ILE A 123 12.00 -0.66 -18.58
CA ILE A 123 12.73 -1.82 -19.13
C ILE A 123 12.49 -3.05 -18.24
N ILE A 124 12.18 -2.87 -16.96
CA ILE A 124 11.75 -3.98 -16.09
C ILE A 124 10.33 -4.37 -16.49
N VAL A 125 10.21 -5.50 -17.19
CA VAL A 125 8.92 -6.05 -17.64
C VAL A 125 8.43 -7.08 -16.63
N TYR A 126 7.17 -6.96 -16.24
CA TYR A 126 6.43 -7.96 -15.47
C TYR A 126 5.29 -8.48 -16.33
N SER A 127 5.11 -9.80 -16.41
CA SER A 127 3.81 -10.37 -16.76
C SER A 127 2.82 -10.20 -15.59
N ALA A 128 1.55 -10.52 -15.84
CA ALA A 128 0.55 -10.54 -14.77
C ALA A 128 0.92 -11.57 -13.67
N GLU A 129 1.43 -12.73 -14.07
CA GLU A 129 1.88 -13.81 -13.19
C GLU A 129 3.14 -13.41 -12.41
N ASP A 130 4.10 -12.74 -13.05
CA ASP A 130 5.26 -12.18 -12.35
C ASP A 130 4.81 -11.22 -11.24
N PHE A 131 3.83 -10.36 -11.54
CA PHE A 131 3.32 -9.39 -10.57
C PHE A 131 2.48 -10.02 -9.46
N LEU A 132 1.73 -11.09 -9.76
CA LEU A 132 1.09 -11.92 -8.74
C LEU A 132 2.12 -12.49 -7.76
N HIS A 133 3.22 -13.05 -8.25
CA HIS A 133 4.29 -13.57 -7.39
C HIS A 133 5.00 -12.49 -6.58
N VAL A 134 5.19 -11.30 -7.17
CA VAL A 134 5.70 -10.12 -6.46
C VAL A 134 4.78 -9.71 -5.32
N THR A 135 3.47 -9.59 -5.57
CA THR A 135 2.53 -9.18 -4.53
C THR A 135 2.35 -10.23 -3.45
N ASP A 136 2.45 -11.52 -3.78
CA ASP A 136 2.47 -12.63 -2.82
C ASP A 136 3.69 -12.52 -1.89
N TYR A 137 4.88 -12.24 -2.44
CA TYR A 137 6.08 -12.00 -1.65
C TYR A 137 5.97 -10.79 -0.69
N LEU A 138 5.33 -9.71 -1.14
CA LEU A 138 5.13 -8.47 -0.37
C LEU A 138 3.91 -8.52 0.56
N ARG A 139 3.13 -9.60 0.53
CA ARG A 139 1.83 -9.66 1.19
C ARG A 139 1.94 -9.59 2.71
N ASP A 140 2.82 -10.41 3.26
CA ASP A 140 2.89 -10.65 4.71
C ASP A 140 4.11 -9.95 5.32
N HIS A 141 3.86 -9.04 6.26
CA HIS A 141 4.88 -8.34 7.02
C HIS A 141 4.67 -8.50 8.52
N TYR A 142 5.75 -8.45 9.29
CA TYR A 142 5.65 -8.32 10.76
C TYR A 142 5.02 -6.98 11.15
N PHE A 143 5.26 -5.94 10.35
CA PHE A 143 4.75 -4.60 10.53
C PHE A 143 4.78 -3.86 9.19
N VAL A 144 3.67 -3.25 8.77
CA VAL A 144 3.65 -2.37 7.59
C VAL A 144 3.85 -0.93 8.04
N SER A 145 5.04 -0.39 7.77
CA SER A 145 5.40 0.95 8.21
C SER A 145 4.62 2.02 7.45
N PRO A 146 4.07 3.04 8.14
CA PRO A 146 3.41 4.15 7.47
C PRO A 146 4.36 5.02 6.64
N ASN A 147 5.69 4.90 6.86
CA ASN A 147 6.72 5.73 6.23
C ASN A 147 7.48 5.04 5.09
N SER A 148 7.19 3.77 4.80
CA SER A 148 7.97 2.99 3.83
C SER A 148 7.52 3.11 2.37
N ASN A 149 6.39 3.77 2.12
CA ASN A 149 5.73 3.82 0.80
C ASN A 149 5.46 2.43 0.17
N LEU A 150 5.44 1.35 0.96
CA LEU A 150 5.30 -0.02 0.44
C LEU A 150 4.08 -0.18 -0.49
N LEU A 151 2.92 0.31 -0.07
CA LEU A 151 1.68 0.26 -0.84
C LEU A 151 1.75 1.17 -2.07
N GLU A 152 2.25 2.38 -1.88
CA GLU A 152 2.36 3.41 -2.90
C GLU A 152 3.24 2.95 -4.06
N ASP A 153 4.42 2.40 -3.74
CA ASP A 153 5.38 1.89 -4.72
C ASP A 153 4.92 0.57 -5.35
N THR A 154 4.25 -0.31 -4.61
CA THR A 154 3.61 -1.52 -5.18
C THR A 154 2.58 -1.14 -6.24
N LEU A 155 1.69 -0.18 -5.95
CA LEU A 155 0.71 0.32 -6.91
C LEU A 155 1.37 1.14 -8.04
N LYS A 156 2.55 1.72 -7.80
CA LYS A 156 3.31 2.42 -8.82
C LYS A 156 3.93 1.46 -9.83
N ILE A 157 4.38 0.27 -9.40
CA ILE A 157 4.82 -0.81 -10.30
C ILE A 157 3.70 -1.14 -11.29
N GLU A 158 2.49 -1.37 -10.78
CA GLU A 158 1.29 -1.60 -11.58
C GLU A 158 1.04 -0.44 -12.54
N SER A 159 0.83 0.78 -12.03
CA SER A 159 0.39 1.91 -12.84
C SER A 159 1.36 2.33 -13.94
N VAL A 160 2.67 2.26 -13.70
CA VAL A 160 3.69 2.63 -14.70
C VAL A 160 3.68 1.65 -15.89
N ARG A 161 3.28 0.40 -15.65
CA ARG A 161 3.36 -0.70 -16.62
C ARG A 161 1.99 -1.19 -17.11
N SER A 162 0.91 -0.79 -16.45
CA SER A 162 -0.47 -1.24 -16.70
C SER A 162 -0.59 -2.76 -16.73
N ILE A 163 0.02 -3.46 -15.77
CA ILE A 163 0.17 -4.93 -15.78
C ILE A 163 -1.21 -5.59 -15.69
N LEU A 164 -2.07 -5.10 -14.81
CA LEU A 164 -3.39 -5.68 -14.55
C LEU A 164 -4.44 -5.34 -15.62
N LYS A 165 -4.16 -4.41 -16.55
CA LYS A 165 -5.11 -4.00 -17.60
C LYS A 165 -5.52 -5.16 -18.51
N HIS A 166 -4.61 -6.11 -18.73
CA HIS A 166 -4.80 -7.27 -19.60
C HIS A 166 -4.62 -8.61 -18.88
N ALA A 167 -4.57 -8.59 -17.54
CA ALA A 167 -4.43 -9.78 -16.74
C ALA A 167 -5.71 -10.64 -16.78
N PRO A 168 -5.59 -11.97 -16.72
CA PRO A 168 -6.74 -12.85 -16.45
C PRO A 168 -7.43 -12.44 -15.14
N THR A 169 -8.77 -12.55 -15.09
CA THR A 169 -9.58 -12.14 -13.93
C THR A 169 -9.10 -12.79 -12.63
N GLU A 170 -8.76 -14.08 -12.65
CA GLU A 170 -8.25 -14.81 -11.49
C GLU A 170 -6.92 -14.24 -10.97
N VAL A 171 -5.96 -14.03 -11.88
CA VAL A 171 -4.64 -13.46 -11.55
C VAL A 171 -4.79 -12.05 -11.00
N LYS A 172 -5.65 -11.24 -11.61
CA LYS A 172 -5.96 -9.88 -11.15
C LYS A 172 -6.60 -9.88 -9.76
N SER A 173 -7.59 -10.75 -9.55
CA SER A 173 -8.29 -10.90 -8.27
C SER A 173 -7.31 -11.22 -7.14
N GLU A 174 -6.48 -12.25 -7.31
CA GLU A 174 -5.49 -12.65 -6.30
C GLU A 174 -4.41 -11.59 -6.08
N THR A 175 -3.95 -10.93 -7.15
CA THR A 175 -3.00 -9.80 -7.03
C THR A 175 -3.58 -8.67 -6.19
N LEU A 176 -4.83 -8.28 -6.44
CA LEU A 176 -5.48 -7.21 -5.68
C LEU A 176 -5.80 -7.63 -4.24
N LYS A 177 -6.15 -8.89 -3.99
CA LYS A 177 -6.29 -9.44 -2.63
C LYS A 177 -4.98 -9.39 -1.86
N ASN A 178 -3.85 -9.70 -2.49
CA ASN A 178 -2.52 -9.58 -1.86
C ASN A 178 -2.22 -8.12 -1.47
N ILE A 179 -2.50 -7.15 -2.34
CA ILE A 179 -2.30 -5.72 -2.03
C ILE A 179 -3.28 -5.25 -0.93
N LEU A 180 -4.54 -5.71 -0.96
CA LEU A 180 -5.51 -5.45 0.11
C LEU A 180 -5.06 -6.05 1.44
N HIS A 181 -4.34 -7.17 1.45
CA HIS A 181 -3.78 -7.74 2.67
C HIS A 181 -2.72 -6.83 3.31
N ILE A 182 -1.90 -6.15 2.50
CA ILE A 182 -0.96 -5.15 3.02
C ILE A 182 -1.71 -3.97 3.68
N ILE A 183 -2.87 -3.58 3.12
CA ILE A 183 -3.77 -2.59 3.76
C ILE A 183 -4.30 -3.17 5.07
N TYR A 184 -4.78 -4.41 5.08
CA TYR A 184 -5.30 -5.08 6.27
C TYR A 184 -4.30 -5.04 7.45
N GLN A 185 -3.02 -5.28 7.20
CA GLN A 185 -1.94 -5.33 8.22
C GLN A 185 -1.41 -3.94 8.65
N LYS A 186 -1.82 -2.85 7.99
CA LYS A 186 -1.23 -1.54 8.27
C LYS A 186 -1.69 -1.03 9.63
N THR A 187 -0.73 -0.75 10.51
CA THR A 187 -1.02 -0.35 11.89
C THR A 187 -1.77 0.98 11.98
N PHE A 188 -1.56 1.88 11.02
CA PHE A 188 -2.30 3.14 10.93
C PHE A 188 -2.41 3.65 9.49
N HIS A 189 -3.60 4.08 9.09
CA HIS A 189 -3.89 4.69 7.80
C HIS A 189 -4.06 6.20 7.92
N HIS A 190 -3.10 6.96 7.39
CA HIS A 190 -3.20 8.42 7.29
C HIS A 190 -4.21 8.88 6.22
N ASP A 191 -4.41 8.04 5.20
CA ASP A 191 -5.33 8.27 4.10
C ASP A 191 -5.80 6.94 3.49
N ILE A 192 -6.71 7.05 2.52
CA ILE A 192 -7.27 5.93 1.74
C ILE A 192 -6.91 6.04 0.25
N VAL A 193 -5.84 6.76 -0.11
CA VAL A 193 -5.45 7.00 -1.51
C VAL A 193 -5.11 5.68 -2.22
N CYS A 194 -4.31 4.82 -1.58
CA CYS A 194 -3.97 3.51 -2.12
C CYS A 194 -5.20 2.60 -2.27
N PHE A 195 -6.11 2.61 -1.29
CA PHE A 195 -7.37 1.87 -1.38
C PHE A 195 -8.23 2.34 -2.57
N LYS A 196 -8.39 3.65 -2.75
CA LYS A 196 -9.14 4.20 -3.90
C LYS A 196 -8.49 3.87 -5.25
N LYS A 197 -7.15 3.79 -5.31
CA LYS A 197 -6.44 3.32 -6.51
C LYS A 197 -6.73 1.85 -6.80
N ILE A 198 -6.84 0.99 -5.78
CA ILE A 198 -7.25 -0.42 -5.92
C ILE A 198 -8.67 -0.51 -6.46
N LEU A 199 -9.63 0.22 -5.87
CA LEU A 199 -11.03 0.20 -6.34
C LEU A 199 -11.15 0.62 -7.81
N LYS A 200 -10.33 1.58 -8.27
CA LYS A 200 -10.28 2.01 -9.67
C LYS A 200 -9.81 0.91 -10.64
N LEU A 201 -9.07 -0.09 -10.17
CA LEU A 201 -8.59 -1.19 -11.01
C LEU A 201 -9.68 -2.23 -11.25
N ILE A 202 -10.76 -2.23 -10.49
CA ILE A 202 -11.86 -3.21 -10.59
C ILE A 202 -12.70 -2.91 -11.83
N SER A 203 -13.21 -3.97 -12.45
CA SER A 203 -14.01 -3.96 -13.68
C SER A 203 -15.26 -4.83 -13.52
N PRO A 204 -16.25 -4.76 -14.46
CA PRO A 204 -17.48 -5.55 -14.37
C PRO A 204 -17.27 -7.08 -14.29
N ALA A 205 -16.12 -7.56 -14.77
CA ALA A 205 -15.77 -8.98 -14.74
C ALA A 205 -15.30 -9.46 -13.34
N ASP A 206 -14.92 -8.55 -12.44
CA ASP A 206 -14.26 -8.88 -11.16
C ASP A 206 -15.27 -9.10 -10.01
N ARG A 207 -16.34 -9.87 -10.26
CA ARG A 207 -17.45 -10.04 -9.30
C ARG A 207 -17.01 -10.59 -7.93
N GLU A 208 -16.13 -11.59 -7.94
CA GLU A 208 -15.61 -12.18 -6.71
C GLU A 208 -14.83 -11.15 -5.86
N LEU A 209 -14.11 -10.24 -6.50
CA LEU A 209 -13.37 -9.19 -5.79
C LEU A 209 -14.33 -8.14 -5.21
N ILE A 210 -15.43 -7.83 -5.89
CA ILE A 210 -16.49 -6.96 -5.37
C ILE A 210 -17.11 -7.59 -4.11
N ASP A 211 -17.38 -8.89 -4.12
CA ASP A 211 -17.91 -9.59 -2.95
C ASP A 211 -16.87 -9.65 -1.81
N TYR A 212 -15.60 -9.90 -2.12
CA TYR A 212 -14.53 -9.83 -1.13
C TYR A 212 -14.45 -8.47 -0.44
N LEU A 213 -14.62 -7.38 -1.19
CA LEU A 213 -14.57 -6.01 -0.64
C LEU A 213 -15.71 -5.70 0.33
N LYS A 214 -16.87 -6.36 0.22
CA LYS A 214 -17.98 -6.21 1.17
C LYS A 214 -17.58 -6.73 2.56
N GLU A 215 -16.74 -7.76 2.62
CA GLU A 215 -16.26 -8.35 3.87
C GLU A 215 -14.93 -7.76 4.35
N PHE A 216 -14.27 -6.96 3.50
CA PHE A 216 -12.96 -6.38 3.82
C PHE A 216 -13.05 -5.46 5.04
N ARG A 217 -12.22 -5.75 6.04
CA ARG A 217 -12.01 -4.96 7.26
C ARG A 217 -10.51 -4.91 7.53
N VAL A 218 -10.01 -3.80 8.04
CA VAL A 218 -8.61 -3.68 8.48
C VAL A 218 -8.43 -4.28 9.87
N GLU A 219 -7.26 -4.84 10.16
CA GLU A 219 -6.97 -5.54 11.42
C GLU A 219 -7.13 -4.63 12.63
N ASN A 220 -6.69 -3.37 12.49
CA ASN A 220 -6.74 -2.38 13.55
C ASN A 220 -8.13 -1.76 13.78
N GLY A 221 -9.14 -2.14 13.00
CA GLY A 221 -10.50 -1.60 13.13
C GLY A 221 -10.62 -0.08 12.92
N GLN A 222 -9.68 0.56 12.22
CA GLN A 222 -9.66 2.00 12.07
C GLN A 222 -10.96 2.54 11.43
N GLY A 223 -11.52 3.60 12.02
CA GLY A 223 -12.86 4.10 11.71
C GLY A 223 -13.10 4.48 10.25
N CYS A 224 -12.07 4.95 9.53
CA CYS A 224 -12.22 5.26 8.11
C CYS A 224 -12.60 4.02 7.28
N TYR A 225 -12.08 2.85 7.62
CA TYR A 225 -12.46 1.59 6.97
C TYR A 225 -13.78 1.02 7.49
N SER A 226 -14.16 1.30 8.73
CA SER A 226 -15.52 1.00 9.23
C SER A 226 -16.59 1.72 8.41
N ILE A 227 -16.41 3.02 8.16
CA ILE A 227 -17.33 3.80 7.33
C ILE A 227 -17.32 3.30 5.87
N ILE A 228 -16.15 2.98 5.30
CA ILE A 228 -16.06 2.40 3.95
C ILE A 228 -16.81 1.07 3.87
N HIS A 229 -16.65 0.20 4.88
CA HIS A 229 -17.34 -1.08 4.94
C HIS A 229 -18.86 -0.90 4.97
N GLU A 230 -19.37 0.06 5.74
CA GLU A 230 -20.81 0.42 5.71
C GLU A 230 -21.25 0.85 4.31
N ILE A 231 -20.49 1.73 3.65
CA ILE A 231 -20.81 2.22 2.29
C ILE A 231 -20.83 1.07 1.27
N LEU A 232 -19.85 0.17 1.32
CA LEU A 232 -19.74 -0.95 0.39
C LEU A 232 -20.90 -1.96 0.54
N ASN A 233 -21.55 -2.00 1.70
CA ASN A 233 -22.69 -2.88 2.00
C ASN A 233 -24.07 -2.24 1.82
N LEU A 234 -24.14 -0.99 1.32
CA LEU A 234 -25.41 -0.37 0.96
C LEU A 234 -26.05 -1.06 -0.26
N ASN A 235 -27.36 -0.97 -0.42
CA ASN A 235 -28.03 -1.41 -1.66
C ASN A 235 -28.57 -0.17 -2.38
N LEU A 236 -27.76 0.45 -3.24
CA LEU A 236 -28.10 1.70 -3.92
C LEU A 236 -28.81 1.43 -5.25
N LEU A 237 -28.29 0.51 -6.05
CA LEU A 237 -28.83 0.12 -7.36
C LEU A 237 -29.04 -1.41 -7.43
N GLN A 238 -29.78 -1.85 -8.46
CA GLN A 238 -30.04 -3.28 -8.70
C GLN A 238 -28.92 -3.98 -9.48
N ASP A 239 -28.26 -3.26 -10.40
CA ASP A 239 -27.11 -3.79 -11.12
C ASP A 239 -25.88 -3.75 -10.22
N ASP A 240 -25.25 -4.91 -9.99
CA ASP A 240 -24.12 -5.05 -9.06
C ASP A 240 -22.92 -4.18 -9.43
N TRP A 241 -22.67 -3.98 -10.74
CA TRP A 241 -21.54 -3.19 -11.21
C TRP A 241 -21.83 -1.69 -11.08
N GLU A 242 -22.99 -1.22 -11.54
CA GLU A 242 -23.39 0.18 -11.39
C GLU A 242 -23.48 0.56 -9.90
N ASP A 243 -23.97 -0.34 -9.05
CA ASP A 243 -24.02 -0.16 -7.60
C ASP A 243 -22.61 -0.01 -6.99
N PHE A 244 -21.68 -0.89 -7.37
CA PHE A 244 -20.28 -0.79 -6.96
C PHE A 244 -19.63 0.53 -7.44
N GLU A 245 -19.83 0.91 -8.70
CA GLU A 245 -19.28 2.15 -9.26
C GLU A 245 -19.82 3.37 -8.52
N LEU A 246 -21.12 3.40 -8.21
CA LEU A 246 -21.75 4.47 -7.45
C LEU A 246 -21.19 4.55 -6.02
N LYS A 247 -20.99 3.42 -5.34
CA LYS A 247 -20.34 3.36 -4.01
C LYS A 247 -18.91 3.88 -4.05
N PHE A 248 -18.14 3.52 -5.07
CA PHE A 248 -16.80 4.05 -5.27
C PHE A 248 -16.82 5.58 -5.48
N GLN A 249 -17.76 6.09 -6.28
CA GLN A 249 -17.93 7.54 -6.46
C GLN A 249 -18.30 8.23 -5.14
N LEU A 250 -19.17 7.62 -4.34
CA LEU A 250 -19.60 8.10 -3.02
C LEU A 250 -18.43 8.17 -2.04
N ILE A 251 -17.60 7.13 -1.94
CA ILE A 251 -16.38 7.11 -1.11
C ILE A 251 -15.45 8.27 -1.50
N ASN A 252 -15.20 8.46 -2.80
CA ASN A 252 -14.36 9.57 -3.29
C ASN A 252 -14.97 10.95 -2.95
N PHE A 253 -16.29 11.08 -3.08
CA PHE A 253 -17.01 12.32 -2.80
C PHE A 253 -16.96 12.68 -1.32
N LEU A 254 -17.26 11.74 -0.42
CA LEU A 254 -17.22 11.95 1.02
C LEU A 254 -15.79 12.27 1.50
N ASP A 255 -14.76 11.62 0.92
CA ASP A 255 -13.34 11.90 1.24
C ASP A 255 -12.86 13.26 0.69
N SER A 256 -13.70 14.02 -0.03
CA SER A 256 -13.35 15.33 -0.57
C SER A 256 -13.71 16.51 0.34
N GLY A 257 -14.38 16.28 1.47
CA GLY A 257 -14.76 17.32 2.42
C GLY A 257 -13.56 18.07 3.03
N ARG A 258 -13.24 19.25 2.52
CA ARG A 258 -12.11 20.11 2.96
C ARG A 258 -12.57 21.52 3.27
N GLY A 259 -11.89 22.19 4.21
CA GLY A 259 -12.22 23.56 4.62
C GLY A 259 -13.39 23.64 5.61
N SER A 260 -13.89 24.85 5.84
CA SER A 260 -14.99 25.14 6.77
C SER A 260 -16.38 25.10 6.10
N LYS A 261 -16.44 25.22 4.77
CA LYS A 261 -17.67 25.23 3.97
C LYS A 261 -17.47 24.39 2.70
N PRO A 262 -18.56 23.86 2.09
CA PRO A 262 -18.49 23.20 0.80
C PRO A 262 -17.85 24.07 -0.28
N SER A 263 -16.94 23.51 -1.07
CA SER A 263 -16.44 24.18 -2.27
C SER A 263 -17.46 24.10 -3.41
N SER A 264 -17.34 24.96 -4.42
CA SER A 264 -18.21 24.89 -5.62
C SER A 264 -18.11 23.53 -6.32
N SER A 265 -16.92 22.95 -6.41
CA SER A 265 -16.70 21.63 -6.97
C SER A 265 -17.36 20.53 -6.14
N TRP A 266 -17.33 20.65 -4.80
CA TRP A 266 -18.02 19.71 -3.92
C TRP A 266 -19.54 19.79 -4.12
N SER A 267 -20.11 21.01 -4.11
CA SER A 267 -21.55 21.21 -4.27
C SER A 267 -22.06 20.72 -5.61
N LYS A 268 -21.30 20.93 -6.70
CA LYS A 268 -21.63 20.38 -8.01
C LYS A 268 -21.70 18.85 -7.97
N LYS A 269 -20.68 18.19 -7.39
CA LYS A 269 -20.65 16.73 -7.29
C LYS A 269 -21.76 16.18 -6.42
N PHE A 270 -22.14 16.89 -5.36
CA PHE A 270 -23.30 16.55 -4.54
C PHE A 270 -24.60 16.60 -5.36
N GLN A 271 -24.81 17.64 -6.16
CA GLN A 271 -25.97 17.75 -7.05
C GLN A 271 -26.01 16.60 -8.06
N ASP A 272 -24.89 16.28 -8.70
CA ASP A 272 -24.78 15.17 -9.65
C ASP A 272 -25.20 13.83 -9.01
N LEU A 273 -24.71 13.54 -7.80
CA LEU A 273 -25.07 12.32 -7.07
C LEU A 273 -26.53 12.33 -6.57
N SER A 274 -27.09 13.50 -6.23
CA SER A 274 -28.48 13.66 -5.76
C SER A 274 -29.52 13.43 -6.84
N VAL A 275 -29.12 13.41 -8.12
CA VAL A 275 -29.99 12.98 -9.23
C VAL A 275 -30.12 11.46 -9.26
N ILE A 276 -29.11 10.73 -8.80
CA ILE A 276 -29.01 9.27 -8.90
C ILE A 276 -29.47 8.60 -7.60
N ILE A 277 -29.01 9.10 -6.45
CA ILE A 277 -29.31 8.56 -5.13
C ILE A 277 -30.52 9.30 -4.56
N ASP A 278 -31.55 8.55 -4.20
CA ASP A 278 -32.75 9.09 -3.55
C ASP A 278 -32.41 9.83 -2.24
N LYS A 279 -33.16 10.92 -1.99
CA LYS A 279 -33.00 11.79 -0.82
C LYS A 279 -33.00 11.02 0.50
N ARG A 280 -33.90 10.04 0.65
CA ARG A 280 -34.00 9.22 1.86
C ARG A 280 -32.78 8.33 2.03
N LYS A 281 -32.29 7.70 0.95
CA LYS A 281 -31.04 6.92 0.99
C LYS A 281 -29.85 7.80 1.38
N PHE A 282 -29.77 9.02 0.86
CA PHE A 282 -28.74 9.97 1.26
C PHE A 282 -28.77 10.26 2.77
N LEU A 283 -29.95 10.51 3.34
CA LEU A 283 -30.11 10.72 4.78
C LEU A 283 -29.68 9.50 5.60
N GLU A 284 -30.09 8.29 5.19
CA GLU A 284 -29.70 7.04 5.85
C GLU A 284 -28.18 6.85 5.85
N ILE A 285 -27.51 7.14 4.72
CA ILE A 285 -26.06 7.10 4.60
C ILE A 285 -25.41 8.12 5.55
N THR A 286 -25.90 9.37 5.53
CA THR A 286 -25.31 10.42 6.38
C THR A 286 -25.50 10.13 7.86
N ASP A 287 -26.65 9.63 8.27
CA ASP A 287 -26.93 9.27 9.66
C ASP A 287 -26.04 8.11 10.11
N SER A 288 -25.74 7.16 9.24
CA SER A 288 -24.78 6.08 9.53
C SER A 288 -23.37 6.65 9.74
N ILE A 289 -22.92 7.51 8.84
CA ILE A 289 -21.58 8.14 8.94
C ILE A 289 -21.48 8.98 10.22
N LEU A 290 -22.49 9.79 10.55
CA LEU A 290 -22.47 10.68 11.71
C LEU A 290 -22.40 9.95 13.05
N LYS A 291 -22.81 8.67 13.12
CA LYS A 291 -22.64 7.83 14.32
C LYS A 291 -21.17 7.53 14.65
N ASN A 292 -20.26 7.72 13.70
CA ASN A 292 -18.82 7.45 13.85
C ASN A 292 -18.02 8.68 14.36
N GLU A 293 -18.65 9.63 15.05
CA GLU A 293 -18.00 10.81 15.63
C GLU A 293 -16.84 10.48 16.58
N ASN A 294 -17.00 9.39 17.36
CA ASN A 294 -15.98 8.88 18.28
C ASN A 294 -14.75 8.29 17.56
N CYS A 295 -14.82 8.04 16.26
CA CYS A 295 -13.72 7.46 15.48
C CYS A 295 -12.79 8.49 14.83
N LYS A 296 -12.91 9.78 15.19
CA LYS A 296 -12.02 10.86 14.69
C LYS A 296 -10.56 10.72 15.10
N THR A 297 -10.29 9.86 16.06
CA THR A 297 -8.96 9.59 16.59
C THR A 297 -8.74 8.09 16.69
N TYR A 298 -7.48 7.68 16.52
CA TYR A 298 -7.03 6.32 16.72
C TYR A 298 -6.05 6.30 17.90
N GLU A 299 -6.32 5.45 18.88
CA GLU A 299 -5.47 5.25 20.06
C GLU A 299 -4.60 4.00 19.86
N PHE A 300 -3.29 4.17 20.04
CA PHE A 300 -2.34 3.06 20.00
C PHE A 300 -2.23 2.41 21.37
N ASP A 301 -1.84 1.13 21.42
CA ASP A 301 -1.67 0.36 22.67
C ASP A 301 -0.70 0.99 23.68
N TYR A 302 0.21 1.84 23.22
CA TYR A 302 1.16 2.59 24.06
C TYR A 302 0.66 3.99 24.47
N GLY A 303 -0.63 4.28 24.27
CA GLY A 303 -1.31 5.49 24.73
C GLY A 303 -1.16 6.73 23.84
N ALA A 304 -0.49 6.63 22.68
CA ALA A 304 -0.51 7.72 21.71
C ALA A 304 -1.87 7.81 21.03
N VAL A 305 -2.31 9.03 20.72
CA VAL A 305 -3.58 9.28 20.02
C VAL A 305 -3.31 10.08 18.76
N TRP A 306 -3.62 9.52 17.61
CA TRP A 306 -3.47 10.18 16.32
C TRP A 306 -4.83 10.52 15.70
N SER A 307 -4.84 11.56 14.85
CA SER A 307 -6.04 12.01 14.15
C SER A 307 -6.35 11.10 12.95
N ASP A 308 -7.58 10.62 12.84
CA ASP A 308 -8.09 10.03 11.59
C ASP A 308 -8.70 11.15 10.72
N ASP A 309 -7.86 11.68 9.83
CA ASP A 309 -8.28 12.77 8.97
C ASP A 309 -9.28 12.33 7.89
N VAL A 310 -9.37 11.02 7.57
CA VAL A 310 -10.34 10.51 6.60
C VAL A 310 -11.74 10.54 7.20
N VAL A 311 -11.90 9.99 8.41
CA VAL A 311 -13.15 10.03 9.19
C VAL A 311 -13.64 11.47 9.35
N LYS A 312 -12.74 12.40 9.70
CA LYS A 312 -13.10 13.83 9.84
C LYS A 312 -13.71 14.43 8.59
N ARG A 313 -13.25 14.05 7.38
CA ARG A 313 -13.87 14.57 6.16
C ARG A 313 -15.19 13.86 5.87
N PHE A 314 -15.28 12.55 6.08
CA PHE A 314 -16.54 11.80 5.92
C PHE A 314 -17.64 12.41 6.78
N LEU A 315 -17.38 12.62 8.07
CA LEU A 315 -18.30 13.29 9.00
C LEU A 315 -18.66 14.70 8.54
N LYS A 316 -17.67 15.47 8.07
CA LYS A 316 -17.89 16.83 7.57
C LYS A 316 -18.80 16.85 6.33
N SER A 317 -18.52 15.99 5.36
CA SER A 317 -19.37 15.86 4.17
C SER A 317 -20.77 15.40 4.54
N ALA A 318 -20.92 14.43 5.44
CA ALA A 318 -22.23 14.00 5.93
C ALA A 318 -23.00 15.15 6.62
N GLY A 319 -22.32 15.94 7.46
CA GLY A 319 -22.90 17.11 8.10
C GLY A 319 -23.39 18.18 7.11
N TRP A 320 -22.63 18.44 6.04
CA TRP A 320 -23.06 19.38 5.00
C TRP A 320 -24.25 18.86 4.18
N ILE A 321 -24.28 17.57 3.88
CA ILE A 321 -25.41 16.95 3.18
C ILE A 321 -26.67 17.08 4.03
N ASN A 322 -26.60 16.74 5.32
CA ASN A 322 -27.75 16.83 6.24
C ASN A 322 -28.30 18.26 6.39
N GLN A 323 -27.44 19.28 6.23
CA GLN A 323 -27.86 20.69 6.23
C GLN A 323 -28.47 21.16 4.89
N SER A 324 -28.23 20.41 3.81
CA SER A 324 -28.59 20.78 2.44
C SER A 324 -29.82 20.04 1.91
N ILE A 325 -30.32 19.06 2.66
CA ILE A 325 -31.41 18.14 2.31
C ILE A 325 -32.63 18.44 3.18
#